data_AF-A0A3D5UVZ1-F1
#
_entry.id   AF-A0A3D5UVZ1-F1
#
_cell.length_a   1.000
_cell.length_b   1.000
_cell.length_c   1.000
_cell.angle_alpha   90.00
_cell.angle_beta   90.00
_cell.angle_gamma   90.00
#
_symmetry.space_group_name_H-M   'P 1'
#
loop_
_entity.id
_entity.type
_entity.pdbx_description
1 polymer ?
#
loop_
_entity_poly.entity_id
_entity_poly.type
_entity_poly.pdbx_seq_one_letter_code
_entity_poly.pdbx_strand_id
1 'polypeptide(L)'
;MGKKMLIDAAHPEETRVVVVNGNRVEEFDFESENRKQLRGNIYLAKVTRVEPSLQAAFVEYGGNRHGFLAFSEIHPDYYQIPVADREALLQQQADEARREDEDEEDDEEDTAPEAEAREEKAGPDDEDDDNATPDNTAPDNDETETVRSDETIESVGAEDAMEEAAPRKQRNNYRSYKIQEVIKRRQILLVQVVKEERGNKG
;
A
#
# COMPACT_ATOMS: atom_id res chain seq x y z
N MET A 1 32.37 -18.18 8.35
CA MET A 1 33.07 -16.93 8.75
C MET A 1 32.05 -16.02 9.41
N GLY A 2 32.47 -15.09 10.28
CA GLY A 2 31.57 -14.09 10.85
C GLY A 2 31.35 -12.91 9.91
N LYS A 3 30.17 -12.28 9.97
CA LYS A 3 29.93 -10.97 9.38
C LYS A 3 30.78 -9.91 10.11
N LYS A 4 31.28 -8.92 9.37
CA LYS A 4 32.07 -7.79 9.88
C LYS A 4 31.51 -6.50 9.29
N MET A 5 31.52 -5.42 10.07
CA MET A 5 31.27 -4.07 9.60
C MET A 5 32.60 -3.33 9.49
N LEU A 6 32.89 -2.75 8.33
CA LEU A 6 34.06 -1.92 8.05
C LEU A 6 33.59 -0.48 7.88
N ILE A 7 34.27 0.47 8.52
CA ILE A 7 33.96 1.90 8.43
C ILE A 7 35.23 2.61 7.95
N ASP A 8 35.12 3.30 6.82
CA ASP A 8 36.17 4.17 6.29
C ASP A 8 35.73 5.63 6.44
N ALA A 9 36.52 6.38 7.19
CA ALA A 9 36.38 7.82 7.41
C ALA A 9 37.73 8.53 7.20
N ALA A 10 38.61 7.97 6.34
CA ALA A 10 39.86 8.60 5.97
C ALA A 10 39.66 9.85 5.09
N HIS A 11 38.53 9.90 4.38
CA HIS A 11 38.09 11.01 3.55
C HIS A 11 37.13 11.91 4.35
N PRO A 12 37.42 13.21 4.56
CA PRO A 12 36.48 14.10 5.24
C PRO A 12 35.19 14.36 4.41
N GLU A 13 35.27 14.26 3.08
CA GLU A 13 34.15 14.48 2.17
C GLU A 13 33.09 13.37 2.15
N GLU A 14 33.45 12.15 2.58
CA GLU A 14 32.58 10.98 2.59
C GLU A 14 32.97 9.95 3.68
N THR A 15 31.97 9.44 4.40
CA THR A 15 32.13 8.28 5.30
C THR A 15 31.47 7.07 4.65
N ARG A 16 32.19 5.95 4.53
CA ARG A 16 31.70 4.71 3.89
C ARG A 16 31.57 3.59 4.92
N VAL A 17 30.47 2.85 4.87
CA VAL A 17 30.19 1.71 5.75
C VAL A 17 29.92 0.47 4.89
N VAL A 18 30.58 -0.63 5.21
CA VAL A 18 30.50 -1.87 4.42
C VAL A 18 30.29 -3.06 5.34
N VAL A 19 29.23 -3.84 5.10
CA VAL A 19 29.00 -5.12 5.77
C VAL A 19 29.56 -6.24 4.88
N VAL A 20 30.49 -7.01 5.44
CA VAL A 20 31.26 -8.05 4.73
C VAL A 20 31.11 -9.40 5.42
N ASN A 21 30.83 -10.44 4.65
CA ASN A 21 30.81 -11.82 5.10
C ASN A 21 31.98 -12.58 4.45
N GLY A 22 33.03 -12.81 5.24
CA GLY A 22 34.31 -13.31 4.73
C GLY A 22 34.98 -12.29 3.82
N ASN A 23 34.97 -12.56 2.50
CA ASN A 23 35.46 -11.66 1.45
C ASN A 23 34.33 -11.10 0.55
N ARG A 24 33.07 -11.41 0.84
CA ARG A 24 31.91 -10.94 0.04
C ARG A 24 31.26 -9.74 0.73
N VAL A 25 31.10 -8.63 0.01
CA VAL A 25 30.27 -7.50 0.45
C VAL A 25 28.80 -7.94 0.38
N GLU A 26 28.06 -7.71 1.46
CA GLU A 26 26.60 -7.90 1.53
C GLU A 26 25.88 -6.56 1.41
N GLU A 27 26.38 -5.51 2.06
CA GLU A 27 25.77 -4.18 2.11
C GLU A 27 26.85 -3.08 2.04
N PHE A 28 26.53 -1.96 1.39
CA PHE A 28 27.42 -0.80 1.22
C PHE A 28 26.60 0.48 1.28
N ASP A 29 26.94 1.34 2.23
CA ASP A 29 26.39 2.69 2.39
C ASP A 29 27.50 3.74 2.39
N PHE A 30 27.15 4.96 2.03
CA PHE A 30 28.03 6.12 2.19
C PHE A 30 27.23 7.38 2.55
N GLU A 31 27.78 8.18 3.46
CA GLU A 31 27.30 9.51 3.79
C GLU A 31 28.27 10.55 3.21
N SER A 32 27.75 11.60 2.57
CA SER A 32 28.57 12.72 2.07
C SER A 32 28.22 14.00 2.80
N GLU A 33 29.23 14.79 3.15
CA GLU A 33 29.08 16.07 3.88
C GLU A 33 28.08 17.01 3.19
N ASN A 34 28.07 17.04 1.86
CA ASN A 34 27.24 17.93 1.05
C ASN A 34 25.75 17.53 0.96
N ARG A 35 25.40 16.29 1.32
CA ARG A 35 24.00 15.82 1.28
C ARG A 35 23.70 14.89 2.45
N LYS A 36 23.30 15.49 3.56
CA LYS A 36 22.73 14.77 4.70
C LYS A 36 21.37 14.22 4.32
N GLN A 37 21.19 12.91 4.51
CA GLN A 37 19.90 12.27 4.33
C GLN A 37 18.99 12.71 5.48
N LEU A 38 17.81 13.25 5.17
CA LEU A 38 16.86 13.72 6.18
C LEU A 38 15.71 12.73 6.42
N ARG A 39 15.55 11.75 5.52
CA ARG A 39 14.52 10.71 5.61
C ARG A 39 14.72 9.85 6.87
N GLY A 40 13.63 9.58 7.58
CA GLY A 40 13.61 8.80 8.83
C GLY A 40 13.76 9.66 10.09
N ASN A 41 14.35 10.85 10.00
CA ASN A 41 14.53 11.74 11.13
C ASN A 41 13.18 12.22 11.71
N ILE A 42 13.12 12.33 13.03
CA ILE A 42 11.95 12.79 13.78
C ILE A 42 12.23 14.18 14.35
N TYR A 43 11.31 15.12 14.15
CA TYR A 43 11.43 16.51 14.60
C TYR A 43 10.23 16.92 15.44
N LEU A 44 10.47 17.78 16.43
CA LEU A 44 9.43 18.53 17.12
C LEU A 44 9.02 19.72 16.24
N ALA A 45 8.02 19.52 15.39
CA ALA A 45 7.57 20.49 14.40
C ALA A 45 6.35 21.28 14.86
N LYS A 46 6.10 22.41 14.20
CA LYS A 46 5.04 23.35 14.53
C LYS A 46 4.18 23.68 13.33
N VAL A 47 2.86 23.65 13.47
CA VAL A 47 1.91 23.97 12.39
C VAL A 47 2.01 25.46 12.03
N THR A 48 2.54 25.76 10.84
CA THR A 48 2.62 27.11 10.27
C THR A 48 1.26 27.58 9.78
N ARG A 49 0.52 26.69 9.10
CA ARG A 49 -0.85 26.91 8.59
C ARG A 49 -1.55 25.59 8.32
N VAL A 50 -2.88 25.64 8.28
CA VAL A 50 -3.76 24.53 7.88
C VAL A 50 -4.43 24.94 6.57
N GLU A 51 -4.47 24.05 5.59
CA GLU A 51 -5.04 24.26 4.26
C GLU A 51 -6.25 23.32 4.06
N PRO A 52 -7.50 23.82 4.30
CA PRO A 52 -8.70 23.01 4.19
C PRO A 52 -8.89 22.37 2.81
N SER A 53 -8.50 23.07 1.74
CA SER A 53 -8.65 22.60 0.36
C SER A 53 -7.79 21.38 0.04
N LEU A 54 -6.68 21.18 0.76
CA LEU A 54 -5.78 20.04 0.60
C LEU A 54 -6.00 18.96 1.67
N GLN A 55 -6.87 19.23 2.67
CA GLN A 55 -6.94 18.48 3.93
C GLN A 55 -5.53 18.19 4.49
N ALA A 56 -4.72 19.24 4.63
CA ALA A 56 -3.31 19.13 5.01
C ALA A 56 -2.84 20.33 5.85
N ALA A 57 -1.77 20.13 6.61
CA ALA A 57 -1.08 21.16 7.36
C ALA A 57 0.33 21.37 6.79
N PHE A 58 0.80 22.61 6.80
CA PHE A 58 2.21 22.92 6.57
C PHE A 58 2.91 23.08 7.91
N VAL A 59 4.02 22.36 8.10
CA VAL A 59 4.76 22.30 9.36
C VAL A 59 6.17 22.88 9.23
N GLU A 60 6.58 23.65 10.22
CA GLU A 60 7.94 24.15 10.41
C GLU A 60 8.70 23.16 11.30
N TYR A 61 9.68 22.46 10.73
CA TYR A 61 10.50 21.45 11.42
C TYR A 61 12.01 21.79 11.46
N GLY A 62 12.38 23.00 11.04
CA GLY A 62 13.78 23.46 10.94
C GLY A 62 14.45 23.28 9.57
N GLY A 63 13.75 22.68 8.59
CA GLY A 63 14.21 22.64 7.19
C GLY A 63 14.08 23.98 6.45
N ASN A 64 14.63 24.06 5.24
CA ASN A 64 14.59 25.28 4.40
C ASN A 64 13.16 25.59 3.89
N ARG A 65 12.30 24.57 3.82
CA ARG A 65 10.88 24.67 3.49
C ARG A 65 10.01 24.09 4.59
N HIS A 66 8.75 24.51 4.59
CA HIS A 66 7.73 23.86 5.40
C HIS A 66 7.42 22.48 4.83
N GLY A 67 7.42 21.48 5.71
CA GLY A 67 6.99 20.12 5.38
C GLY A 67 5.49 20.08 5.12
N PHE A 68 5.07 19.19 4.24
CA PHE A 68 3.67 18.86 4.00
C PHE A 68 3.25 17.68 4.88
N LEU A 69 2.15 17.82 5.61
CA LEU A 69 1.57 16.78 6.47
C LEU A 69 0.10 16.60 6.10
N ALA A 70 -0.26 15.45 5.51
CA ALA A 70 -1.65 15.16 5.14
C ALA A 70 -2.49 14.85 6.38
N PHE A 71 -3.79 15.17 6.37
CA PHE A 71 -4.65 14.92 7.52
C PHE A 71 -4.72 13.44 7.93
N SER A 72 -4.69 12.53 6.96
CA SER A 72 -4.65 11.07 7.18
C SER A 72 -3.37 10.57 7.86
N GLU A 73 -2.30 11.37 7.87
CA GLU A 73 -1.02 11.05 8.51
C GLU A 73 -0.93 11.61 9.96
N ILE A 74 -2.01 12.25 10.45
CA ILE A 74 -2.05 12.86 11.79
C ILE A 74 -2.74 11.91 12.78
N HIS A 75 -1.99 11.43 13.78
CA HIS A 75 -2.54 10.58 14.84
C HIS A 75 -3.67 11.28 15.62
N PRO A 76 -4.77 10.57 16.01
CA PRO A 76 -5.88 11.16 16.75
C PRO A 76 -5.50 11.85 18.06
N ASP A 77 -4.38 11.52 18.69
CA ASP A 77 -3.85 12.22 19.87
C ASP A 77 -3.55 13.71 19.63
N TYR A 78 -3.28 14.10 18.40
CA TYR A 78 -3.08 15.49 18.03
C TYR A 78 -4.41 16.22 17.75
N TYR A 79 -5.56 15.55 17.73
CA TYR A 79 -6.84 16.23 17.49
C TYR A 79 -7.25 17.07 18.70
N GLN A 80 -7.72 18.30 18.48
CA GLN A 80 -8.22 19.18 19.54
C GLN A 80 -9.71 18.94 19.83
N ILE A 81 -10.02 17.69 20.17
CA ILE A 81 -11.36 17.19 20.53
C ILE A 81 -11.47 16.91 22.04
N PRO A 82 -12.69 16.82 22.61
CA PRO A 82 -12.90 16.34 23.97
C PRO A 82 -12.26 14.96 24.22
N VAL A 83 -11.86 14.69 25.46
CA VAL A 83 -11.14 13.45 25.81
C VAL A 83 -12.01 12.21 25.51
N ALA A 84 -13.30 12.24 25.85
CA ALA A 84 -14.24 11.15 25.57
C ALA A 84 -14.35 10.83 24.06
N ASP A 85 -14.40 11.87 23.20
CA ASP A 85 -14.43 11.69 21.74
C ASP A 85 -13.11 11.07 21.23
N ARG A 86 -11.97 11.41 21.84
CA ARG A 86 -10.66 10.84 21.51
C ARG A 86 -10.54 9.37 21.95
N GLU A 87 -10.93 9.07 23.18
CA GLU A 87 -10.89 7.72 23.74
C GLU A 87 -11.76 6.77 22.91
N ALA A 88 -12.95 7.21 22.49
CA ALA A 88 -13.82 6.43 21.60
C ALA A 88 -13.16 6.11 20.24
N LEU A 89 -12.45 7.07 19.64
CA LEU A 89 -11.72 6.84 18.37
C LEU A 89 -10.52 5.90 18.54
N LEU A 90 -9.75 6.06 19.62
CA LEU A 90 -8.60 5.20 19.94
C LEU A 90 -9.04 3.76 20.23
N GLN A 91 -10.10 3.60 21.03
CA GLN A 91 -10.64 2.29 21.33
C GLN A 91 -11.18 1.61 20.06
N GLN A 92 -11.90 2.35 19.21
CA GLN A 92 -12.37 1.79 17.93
C GLN A 92 -11.20 1.37 17.03
N GLN A 93 -10.13 2.16 16.91
CA GLN A 93 -8.96 1.77 16.11
C GLN A 93 -8.27 0.53 16.67
N ALA A 94 -8.24 0.36 17.99
CA ALA A 94 -7.71 -0.84 18.63
C ALA A 94 -8.64 -2.06 18.45
N ASP A 95 -9.96 -1.87 18.50
CA ASP A 95 -10.96 -2.92 18.27
C ASP A 95 -11.04 -3.33 16.78
N GLU A 96 -10.76 -2.41 15.85
CA GLU A 96 -10.68 -2.67 14.41
C GLU A 96 -9.39 -3.41 14.06
N ALA A 97 -8.24 -2.96 14.58
CA ALA A 97 -6.96 -3.67 14.41
C ALA A 97 -7.01 -5.10 14.97
N ARG A 98 -7.60 -5.31 16.16
CA ARG A 98 -7.79 -6.65 16.72
C ARG A 98 -8.61 -7.58 15.84
N ARG A 99 -9.63 -7.06 15.16
CA ARG A 99 -10.45 -7.87 14.24
C ARG A 99 -9.71 -8.15 12.94
N GLU A 100 -8.90 -7.22 12.46
CA GLU A 100 -8.05 -7.48 11.29
C GLU A 100 -6.97 -8.53 11.64
N ASP A 101 -6.41 -8.51 12.85
CA ASP A 101 -5.54 -9.58 13.36
C ASP A 101 -6.30 -10.94 13.50
N GLU A 102 -7.52 -10.93 14.04
CA GLU A 102 -8.36 -12.14 14.21
C GLU A 102 -8.83 -12.74 12.87
N ASP A 103 -9.23 -11.90 11.90
CA ASP A 103 -9.62 -12.32 10.54
C ASP A 103 -8.40 -12.89 9.76
N GLU A 104 -7.19 -12.36 9.98
CA GLU A 104 -5.94 -12.89 9.37
C GLU A 104 -5.49 -14.23 9.99
N GLU A 105 -5.80 -14.51 11.26
CA GLU A 105 -5.49 -15.81 11.90
C GLU A 105 -6.43 -16.94 11.42
N ASP A 106 -7.72 -16.66 11.19
CA ASP A 106 -8.69 -17.67 10.69
C ASP A 106 -8.38 -18.11 9.24
N ASP A 107 -7.91 -17.19 8.38
CA ASP A 107 -7.51 -17.50 6.98
C ASP A 107 -6.27 -18.43 6.88
N GLU A 108 -5.40 -18.49 7.91
CA GLU A 108 -4.25 -19.41 7.91
C GLU A 108 -4.64 -20.87 8.27
N GLU A 109 -5.68 -21.11 9.07
CA GLU A 109 -6.08 -22.48 9.45
C GLU A 109 -6.77 -23.27 8.32
N ASP A 110 -7.42 -22.61 7.35
CA ASP A 110 -8.14 -23.28 6.24
C ASP A 110 -7.23 -23.70 5.06
N THR A 111 -5.92 -23.42 5.11
CA THR A 111 -4.96 -23.78 4.03
C THR A 111 -4.25 -25.13 4.22
N ALA A 112 -4.99 -26.16 4.66
CA ALA A 112 -4.50 -27.54 4.66
C ALA A 112 -4.40 -28.10 3.21
N PRO A 113 -3.22 -28.55 2.73
CA PRO A 113 -3.06 -28.97 1.34
C PRO A 113 -3.62 -30.38 1.10
N GLU A 114 -4.83 -30.47 0.53
CA GLU A 114 -5.39 -31.74 0.04
C GLU A 114 -4.64 -32.20 -1.23
N ALA A 115 -3.76 -33.18 -1.07
CA ALA A 115 -2.83 -33.61 -2.11
C ALA A 115 -3.20 -34.97 -2.73
N GLU A 116 -3.03 -35.05 -4.06
CA GLU A 116 -2.82 -36.28 -4.87
C GLU A 116 -4.00 -37.26 -5.06
N ALA A 117 -4.74 -37.10 -6.17
CA ALA A 117 -5.38 -38.21 -6.90
C ALA A 117 -5.72 -37.87 -8.38
N ARG A 118 -4.75 -37.96 -9.29
CA ARG A 118 -5.01 -38.03 -10.75
C ARG A 118 -4.52 -39.36 -11.31
N GLU A 119 -5.46 -40.26 -11.63
CA GLU A 119 -5.16 -41.48 -12.40
C GLU A 119 -5.53 -41.32 -13.89
N GLU A 120 -4.73 -41.95 -14.74
CA GLU A 120 -4.81 -41.88 -16.20
C GLU A 120 -5.98 -42.71 -16.77
N LYS A 121 -6.55 -42.24 -17.90
CA LYS A 121 -7.27 -43.11 -18.85
C LYS A 121 -6.79 -42.87 -20.27
N ALA A 122 -6.31 -43.94 -20.88
CA ALA A 122 -5.78 -43.97 -22.25
C ALA A 122 -6.86 -43.77 -23.31
N GLY A 123 -6.45 -43.22 -24.46
CA GLY A 123 -7.19 -43.33 -25.73
C GLY A 123 -6.65 -44.47 -26.61
N PRO A 124 -7.31 -44.74 -27.74
CA PRO A 124 -6.72 -45.43 -28.89
C PRO A 124 -6.54 -44.51 -30.11
N ASP A 125 -5.64 -44.91 -31.00
CA ASP A 125 -5.30 -44.27 -32.28
C ASP A 125 -6.44 -44.36 -33.32
N ASP A 126 -6.35 -43.54 -34.38
CA ASP A 126 -6.38 -44.02 -35.78
C ASP A 126 -5.79 -42.97 -36.75
N GLU A 127 -5.38 -43.42 -37.94
CA GLU A 127 -4.32 -42.83 -38.79
C GLU A 127 -4.82 -41.96 -39.99
N ASP A 128 -3.87 -41.30 -40.67
CA ASP A 128 -3.86 -40.79 -42.08
C ASP A 128 -4.92 -39.73 -42.52
N ASP A 129 -4.69 -38.75 -43.40
CA ASP A 129 -3.75 -38.62 -44.52
C ASP A 129 -3.64 -37.17 -45.06
N ASP A 130 -2.51 -36.89 -45.73
CA ASP A 130 -2.21 -35.91 -46.80
C ASP A 130 -2.91 -34.52 -47.01
N ASN A 131 -2.05 -33.48 -46.93
CA ASN A 131 -1.61 -32.62 -48.07
C ASN A 131 -2.09 -31.15 -48.26
N ALA A 132 -1.10 -30.31 -48.66
CA ALA A 132 -1.14 -29.03 -49.40
C ALA A 132 -1.84 -27.75 -48.85
N THR A 133 -1.02 -26.84 -48.32
CA THR A 133 -1.11 -25.37 -48.53
C THR A 133 -0.76 -24.97 -49.98
N PRO A 134 -0.90 -23.68 -50.41
CA PRO A 134 -1.56 -22.49 -49.84
C PRO A 134 -2.69 -21.98 -50.79
N ASP A 135 -3.31 -20.79 -50.76
CA ASP A 135 -2.74 -19.43 -50.68
C ASP A 135 -3.83 -18.32 -50.67
N ASN A 136 -3.45 -17.12 -50.18
CA ASN A 136 -4.03 -15.77 -50.39
C ASN A 136 -5.55 -15.63 -50.71
N THR A 137 -6.35 -14.87 -49.96
CA THR A 137 -6.31 -13.38 -49.92
C THR A 137 -7.36 -12.84 -48.94
N ALA A 138 -7.05 -11.77 -48.21
CA ALA A 138 -8.00 -10.95 -47.45
C ALA A 138 -7.91 -9.49 -47.94
N PRO A 139 -8.78 -8.55 -47.51
CA PRO A 139 -10.17 -8.64 -47.04
C PRO A 139 -11.11 -7.77 -47.93
N ASP A 140 -12.41 -7.62 -47.60
CA ASP A 140 -12.98 -6.29 -47.28
C ASP A 140 -14.46 -6.31 -46.83
N ASN A 141 -14.84 -5.26 -46.10
CA ASN A 141 -16.18 -4.78 -45.70
C ASN A 141 -17.10 -5.73 -44.88
N ASP A 142 -17.65 -5.42 -43.70
CA ASP A 142 -18.08 -4.17 -43.01
C ASP A 142 -19.63 -4.02 -42.98
N GLU A 143 -20.15 -3.67 -41.79
CA GLU A 143 -21.56 -3.33 -41.44
C GLU A 143 -22.66 -4.42 -41.65
N THR A 144 -23.77 -4.51 -40.89
CA THR A 144 -24.21 -3.92 -39.61
C THR A 144 -25.31 -4.77 -38.95
N GLU A 145 -25.49 -4.60 -37.62
CA GLU A 145 -26.69 -4.82 -36.78
C GLU A 145 -28.05 -5.19 -37.45
N THR A 146 -28.82 -6.13 -36.85
CA THR A 146 -30.21 -5.83 -36.37
C THR A 146 -30.90 -6.91 -35.48
N VAL A 147 -30.89 -6.68 -34.15
CA VAL A 147 -32.05 -6.63 -33.22
C VAL A 147 -33.15 -7.75 -33.16
N ARG A 148 -33.18 -8.47 -32.00
CA ARG A 148 -34.32 -9.15 -31.29
C ARG A 148 -35.04 -10.32 -32.02
N SER A 149 -35.51 -11.41 -31.42
CA SER A 149 -35.88 -11.78 -30.02
C SER A 149 -36.04 -13.34 -29.95
N ASP A 150 -36.29 -14.06 -28.83
CA ASP A 150 -36.65 -13.74 -27.44
C ASP A 150 -36.23 -14.88 -26.43
N GLU A 151 -36.94 -15.04 -25.32
CA GLU A 151 -36.73 -15.89 -24.13
C GLU A 151 -36.32 -17.37 -24.28
N THR A 152 -35.29 -17.76 -23.51
CA THR A 152 -35.33 -18.95 -22.63
C THR A 152 -34.45 -18.67 -21.41
N ILE A 153 -35.06 -18.44 -20.24
CA ILE A 153 -34.34 -18.06 -19.01
C ILE A 153 -34.10 -19.31 -18.17
N GLU A 154 -32.88 -19.85 -18.20
CA GLU A 154 -32.48 -20.91 -17.28
C GLU A 154 -32.16 -20.34 -15.90
N SER A 155 -32.78 -20.93 -14.87
CA SER A 155 -32.67 -20.51 -13.47
C SER A 155 -31.36 -20.99 -12.85
N VAL A 156 -30.24 -20.38 -13.21
CA VAL A 156 -28.92 -20.63 -12.58
C VAL A 156 -28.77 -19.66 -11.39
N GLY A 157 -29.18 -20.10 -10.21
CA GLY A 157 -29.20 -19.24 -9.02
C GLY A 157 -29.51 -20.00 -7.73
N ALA A 158 -28.54 -20.81 -7.26
CA ALA A 158 -28.66 -21.54 -6.00
C ALA A 158 -27.34 -21.85 -5.27
N GLU A 159 -26.16 -21.63 -5.87
CA GLU A 159 -24.87 -22.07 -5.28
C GLU A 159 -23.90 -20.93 -4.93
N ASP A 160 -24.04 -19.74 -5.53
CA ASP A 160 -23.11 -18.61 -5.36
C ASP A 160 -23.62 -17.54 -4.35
N ALA A 161 -24.56 -17.93 -3.47
CA ALA A 161 -25.28 -17.01 -2.58
C ALA A 161 -24.82 -17.05 -1.11
N MET A 162 -23.74 -17.78 -0.79
CA MET A 162 -23.18 -17.89 0.55
C MET A 162 -21.79 -17.23 0.73
N GLU A 163 -21.06 -16.97 -0.36
CA GLU A 163 -19.69 -16.40 -0.27
C GLU A 163 -19.68 -14.86 -0.26
N GLU A 164 -20.60 -14.19 -0.98
CA GLU A 164 -20.65 -12.71 -1.05
C GLU A 164 -21.40 -12.04 0.15
N ALA A 165 -21.45 -12.73 1.29
CA ALA A 165 -21.99 -12.20 2.56
C ALA A 165 -20.91 -11.72 3.53
N ALA A 166 -19.67 -11.52 3.06
CA ALA A 166 -18.66 -10.72 3.77
C ALA A 166 -19.33 -9.41 4.24
N PRO A 167 -19.40 -9.13 5.55
CA PRO A 167 -20.17 -8.01 6.06
C PRO A 167 -19.52 -6.73 5.57
N ARG A 168 -20.08 -6.11 4.51
CA ARG A 168 -19.60 -4.88 3.86
C ARG A 168 -19.05 -3.95 4.93
N LYS A 169 -17.69 -3.91 5.07
CA LYS A 169 -17.02 -3.33 6.24
C LYS A 169 -17.76 -2.07 6.62
N GLN A 170 -18.48 -2.10 7.74
CA GLN A 170 -19.28 -0.97 8.18
C GLN A 170 -18.28 0.11 8.56
N ARG A 171 -17.90 0.90 7.55
CA ARG A 171 -17.23 2.19 7.65
C ARG A 171 -18.19 3.07 8.41
N ASN A 172 -18.24 2.84 9.71
CA ASN A 172 -19.09 3.55 10.62
C ASN A 172 -18.71 5.00 10.44
N ASN A 173 -19.70 5.81 10.06
CA ASN A 173 -19.54 7.24 9.78
C ASN A 173 -19.34 8.01 11.10
N TYR A 174 -18.36 7.58 11.90
CA TYR A 174 -17.69 8.44 12.85
C TYR A 174 -17.23 9.66 12.08
N ARG A 175 -17.65 10.81 12.60
CA ARG A 175 -17.66 12.08 11.90
C ARG A 175 -16.30 12.29 11.25
N SER A 176 -16.28 12.32 9.92
CA SER A 176 -15.09 12.67 9.15
C SER A 176 -14.78 14.14 9.47
N TYR A 177 -14.00 14.32 10.54
CA TYR A 177 -13.50 15.62 10.97
C TYR A 177 -12.73 16.22 9.80
N LYS A 178 -12.93 17.50 9.55
CA LYS A 178 -12.08 18.22 8.60
C LYS A 178 -10.87 18.74 9.36
N ILE A 179 -9.70 18.78 8.72
CA ILE A 179 -8.46 19.15 9.41
C ILE A 179 -8.56 20.50 10.16
N GLN A 180 -9.31 21.48 9.62
CA GLN A 180 -9.49 22.79 10.25
C GLN A 180 -10.37 22.80 11.51
N GLU A 181 -11.10 21.72 11.78
CA GLU A 181 -11.93 21.55 12.98
C GLU A 181 -11.07 21.04 14.15
N VAL A 182 -10.09 20.17 13.86
CA VAL A 182 -9.31 19.44 14.86
C VAL A 182 -7.84 19.85 15.00
N ILE A 183 -7.22 20.44 13.97
CA ILE A 183 -5.83 20.93 14.02
C ILE A 183 -5.80 22.45 13.93
N LYS A 184 -4.96 23.10 14.76
CA LYS A 184 -4.83 24.57 14.79
C LYS A 184 -3.41 25.03 14.52
N ARG A 185 -3.29 26.26 14.00
CA ARG A 185 -2.01 26.95 13.80
C ARG A 185 -1.25 27.09 15.12
N ARG A 186 0.08 26.98 15.08
CA ARG A 186 1.03 26.98 16.21
C ARG A 186 0.96 25.74 17.12
N GLN A 187 0.13 24.74 16.80
CA GLN A 187 0.19 23.44 17.44
C GLN A 187 1.54 22.78 17.19
N ILE A 188 2.01 21.99 18.15
CA ILE A 188 3.28 21.26 18.10
C ILE A 188 2.97 19.76 17.92
N LEU A 189 3.72 19.10 17.04
CA LEU A 189 3.61 17.66 16.76
C LEU A 189 5.01 17.06 16.64
N LEU A 190 5.16 15.78 16.99
CA LEU A 190 6.29 14.99 16.49
C LEU A 190 5.98 14.56 15.06
N VAL A 191 6.89 14.82 14.12
CA VAL A 191 6.75 14.45 12.72
C VAL A 191 7.99 13.68 12.25
N GLN A 192 7.79 12.65 11.43
CA GLN A 192 8.86 11.90 10.79
C GLN A 192 8.98 12.28 9.31
N VAL A 193 10.20 12.47 8.81
CA VAL A 193 10.42 12.79 7.40
C VAL A 193 10.35 11.51 6.56
N VAL A 194 9.22 11.30 5.87
CA VAL A 194 9.01 10.12 5.01
C VAL A 194 9.69 10.28 3.64
N LYS A 195 9.78 11.52 3.13
CA LYS A 195 10.33 11.90 1.82
C LYS A 195 11.21 13.15 1.97
N GLU A 196 12.30 13.23 1.22
CA GLU A 196 13.22 14.39 1.27
C GLU A 196 12.69 15.59 0.48
N GLU A 197 13.11 16.79 0.87
CA GLU A 197 12.83 17.99 0.07
C GLU A 197 13.49 17.89 -1.32
N ARG A 198 12.77 18.30 -2.37
CA ARG A 198 13.29 18.28 -3.75
C ARG A 198 12.90 19.52 -4.53
N GLY A 199 13.90 20.31 -4.92
CA GLY A 199 13.74 21.50 -5.76
C GLY A 199 13.01 22.62 -5.04
N ASN A 200 11.68 22.66 -5.19
CA ASN A 200 10.75 23.58 -4.50
C ASN A 200 9.69 22.84 -3.63
N LYS A 201 9.74 21.51 -3.55
CA LYS A 201 8.84 20.70 -2.69
C LYS A 201 9.51 20.47 -1.35
N GLY A 202 8.87 20.92 -0.26
CA GLY A 202 9.28 20.65 1.12
C GLY A 202 8.67 19.37 1.66
#